data_AF-A0AAP5Y2E5-F1
#
_entry.id   AF-A0AAP5Y2E5-F1
#
_cell.length_a   1.000
_cell.length_b   1.000
_cell.length_c   1.000
_cell.angle_alpha   90.00
_cell.angle_beta   90.00
_cell.angle_gamma   90.00
#
_symmetry.space_group_name_H-M   'P 1'
#
loop_
_entity.id
_entity.type
_entity.pdbx_description
1 polymer ?
#
loop_
_entity_poly.entity_id
_entity_poly.type
_entity_poly.pdbx_seq_one_letter_code
_entity_poly.pdbx_strand_id
1 'polypeptide(L)' 'MKSPISTSGKNKSPRKPKRKYTINDLSENDRGVYQDIMETVLRRSGIDPAIIFEELKRRKQELEQQQETEPDKEQEKIEN' A
#
# COMPACT_ATOMS: atom_id res chain seq x y z
N MET A 1 10.68 -19.74 54.43
CA MET A 1 10.93 -20.26 53.06
C MET A 1 10.48 -19.19 52.08
N LYS A 2 11.38 -18.67 51.22
CA LYS A 2 11.05 -17.61 50.26
C LYS A 2 10.44 -18.25 49.01
N SER A 3 9.19 -17.90 48.70
CA SER A 3 8.53 -18.31 47.46
C SER A 3 9.28 -17.74 46.24
N PRO A 4 9.49 -18.52 45.17
CA PRO A 4 10.08 -17.98 43.95
C PRO A 4 9.06 -17.05 43.28
N ILE A 5 9.46 -15.79 43.09
CA ILE A 5 8.69 -14.78 42.36
C ILE A 5 8.55 -15.29 40.93
N SER A 6 7.34 -15.69 40.55
CA SER A 6 7.05 -16.00 39.15
C SER A 6 7.11 -14.69 38.37
N THR A 7 8.21 -14.48 37.66
CA THR A 7 8.27 -13.49 36.59
C THR A 7 7.38 -13.98 35.47
N SER A 8 6.07 -13.77 35.62
CA SER A 8 5.10 -13.91 34.54
C SER A 8 5.40 -12.81 33.52
N GLY A 9 6.44 -13.05 32.73
CA GLY A 9 6.69 -12.34 31.50
C GLY A 9 5.48 -12.61 30.62
N LYS A 10 4.53 -11.67 30.61
CA LYS A 10 3.48 -11.64 29.61
C LYS A 10 4.18 -11.59 28.26
N ASN A 11 4.27 -12.74 27.59
CA ASN A 11 4.69 -12.85 26.21
C ASN A 11 3.75 -11.96 25.41
N LYS A 12 4.13 -10.70 25.21
CA LYS A 12 3.43 -9.80 24.28
C LYS A 12 3.61 -10.47 22.92
N SER A 13 2.59 -11.22 22.49
CA SER A 13 2.52 -11.76 21.14
C SER A 13 2.97 -10.66 20.17
N PRO A 14 3.87 -10.94 19.21
CA PRO A 14 4.26 -9.95 18.23
C PRO A 14 3.00 -9.35 17.63
N ARG A 15 2.77 -8.05 17.84
CA ARG A 15 1.63 -7.35 17.26
C ARG A 15 1.80 -7.48 15.76
N LYS A 16 1.04 -8.38 15.12
CA LYS A 16 1.06 -8.51 13.67
C LYS A 16 0.79 -7.12 13.08
N PRO A 17 1.55 -6.71 12.05
CA PRO A 17 1.32 -5.42 11.42
C PRO A 17 -0.15 -5.35 10.98
N LYS A 18 -0.81 -4.22 11.26
CA LYS A 18 -2.18 -4.00 10.81
C LYS A 18 -2.19 -4.13 9.29
N ARG A 19 -3.05 -5.00 8.76
CA ARG A 19 -3.21 -5.20 7.32
C ARG A 19 -3.59 -3.84 6.72
N LYS A 20 -2.84 -3.42 5.69
CA LYS A 20 -3.17 -2.21 4.94
C LYS A 20 -4.30 -2.56 3.99
N TYR A 21 -5.46 -1.94 4.15
CA TYR A 21 -6.54 -2.05 3.18
C TYR A 21 -6.17 -1.22 1.95
N THR A 22 -6.32 -1.84 0.79
CA THR A 22 -6.07 -1.24 -0.51
C THR A 22 -7.36 -1.21 -1.32
N ILE A 23 -7.39 -0.41 -2.38
CA ILE A 23 -8.54 -0.36 -3.31
C ILE A 23 -8.85 -1.73 -3.93
N ASN A 24 -7.85 -2.62 -4.00
CA ASN A 24 -8.01 -3.98 -4.52
C ASN A 24 -8.76 -4.91 -3.56
N ASP A 25 -8.83 -4.57 -2.27
CA ASP A 25 -9.60 -5.32 -1.28
C ASP A 25 -11.11 -5.00 -1.36
N LEU A 26 -11.52 -4.01 -2.18
CA LEU A 26 -12.92 -3.61 -2.38
C LEU A 26 -13.57 -4.34 -3.56
N SER A 27 -14.88 -4.60 -3.43
CA SER A 27 -15.72 -5.09 -4.52
C SER A 27 -15.90 -4.03 -5.62
N GLU A 28 -16.31 -4.43 -6.83
CA GLU A 28 -16.50 -3.50 -7.95
C GLU A 28 -17.49 -2.37 -7.62
N ASN A 29 -18.61 -2.71 -6.96
CA ASN A 29 -19.59 -1.71 -6.51
C ASN A 29 -19.00 -0.77 -5.46
N ASP A 30 -18.23 -1.31 -4.50
CA ASP A 30 -17.63 -0.51 -3.43
C ASP A 30 -16.53 0.42 -3.95
N ARG A 31 -15.88 0.09 -5.07
CA ARG A 31 -14.87 0.96 -5.71
C ARG A 31 -15.48 2.26 -6.22
N GLY A 32 -16.68 2.20 -6.80
CA GLY A 32 -17.42 3.40 -7.21
C GLY A 32 -17.73 4.30 -6.03
N VAL A 33 -18.30 3.71 -4.96
CA VAL A 33 -18.61 4.45 -3.72
C VAL A 33 -17.34 5.03 -3.08
N TYR A 34 -16.22 4.29 -3.08
CA TYR A 34 -14.94 4.77 -2.60
C TYR A 34 -14.45 5.99 -3.40
N GLN A 35 -14.61 5.98 -4.72
CA GLN A 35 -14.21 7.09 -5.59
C GLN A 35 -15.02 8.37 -5.27
N ASP A 36 -16.34 8.25 -5.09
CA ASP A 36 -17.22 9.37 -4.74
C ASP A 36 -16.87 9.98 -3.37
N ILE A 37 -16.57 9.12 -2.39
CA ILE A 37 -16.13 9.54 -1.05
C ILE A 37 -14.80 10.28 -1.16
N MET A 38 -13.83 9.72 -1.88
CA MET A 38 -12.51 10.33 -2.05
C MET A 38 -12.60 11.70 -2.72
N GLU A 39 -13.39 11.83 -3.78
CA GLU A 39 -13.59 13.09 -4.48
C GLU A 39 -14.19 14.16 -3.55
N THR A 40 -15.15 13.76 -2.71
CA THR A 40 -15.77 14.63 -1.71
C THR A 40 -14.76 15.07 -0.63
N VAL A 41 -13.92 14.15 -0.14
CA VAL A 41 -12.87 14.46 0.85
C VAL A 41 -11.82 15.41 0.27
N LEU A 42 -11.40 15.20 -0.98
CA LEU A 42 -10.45 16.07 -1.67
C LEU A 42 -11.01 17.48 -1.85
N ARG A 43 -12.25 17.60 -2.36
CA ARG A 43 -12.93 18.90 -2.49
C ARG A 43 -13.08 19.64 -1.16
N ARG A 44 -13.42 18.94 -0.08
CA ARG A 44 -13.48 19.51 1.28
C ARG A 44 -12.14 20.02 1.77
N SER A 45 -11.06 19.40 1.31
CA SER A 45 -9.69 19.81 1.60
C SER A 45 -9.19 20.90 0.64
N GLY A 46 -10.02 21.38 -0.29
CA GLY A 46 -9.66 22.38 -1.30
C GLY A 46 -8.78 21.83 -2.43
N ILE A 47 -8.68 20.52 -2.56
CA ILE A 47 -7.87 19.86 -3.60
C ILE A 47 -8.78 19.48 -4.75
N ASP A 48 -8.47 19.99 -5.94
CA ASP A 48 -9.13 19.58 -7.17
C ASP A 48 -8.68 18.15 -7.56
N PRO A 49 -9.61 17.19 -7.73
CA PRO A 49 -9.29 15.86 -8.24
C PRO A 49 -8.45 15.84 -9.52
N ALA A 50 -8.56 16.87 -10.38
CA ALA A 50 -7.78 16.98 -11.60
C ALA A 50 -6.26 17.02 -11.33
N ILE A 51 -5.84 17.65 -10.23
CA ILE A 51 -4.42 17.74 -9.83
C ILE A 51 -3.88 16.33 -9.50
N ILE A 52 -4.67 15.51 -8.82
CA ILE A 52 -4.29 14.13 -8.51
C ILE A 52 -4.15 13.31 -9.79
N PHE A 53 -5.02 13.53 -10.77
CA PHE A 53 -4.97 12.83 -12.05
C PHE A 53 -3.73 13.22 -12.87
N GLU A 54 -3.34 14.50 -12.84
CA GLU A 54 -2.11 14.98 -13.49
C GLU A 54 -0.85 14.40 -12.83
N GLU A 55 -0.79 14.41 -11.50
CA GLU A 55 0.30 13.79 -10.74
C GLU A 55 0.39 12.28 -11.01
N LEU A 56 -0.76 11.60 -11.15
CA LEU A 56 -0.82 10.17 -11.50
C LEU A 56 -0.25 9.92 -12.89
N LYS A 57 -0.61 10.74 -13.89
CA LYS A 57 -0.04 10.65 -15.25
C LYS A 57 1.47 10.85 -15.23
N ARG A 58 1.97 11.87 -14.51
CA ARG A 58 3.41 12.14 -14.42
C ARG A 58 4.15 10.93 -13.83
N ARG A 59 3.66 10.38 -12.71
CA ARG A 59 4.26 9.18 -12.09
C ARG A 59 4.23 7.97 -12.98
N LYS A 60 3.16 7.78 -13.76
CA LYS A 60 3.09 6.67 -14.71
C LYS A 60 4.14 6.81 -15.81
N GLN A 61 4.33 8.02 -16.35
CA GLN A 61 5.39 8.30 -17.32
C GLN A 61 6.79 8.11 -16.74
N GLU A 62 7.03 8.55 -15.50
CA GLU A 62 8.31 8.32 -14.80
C GLU A 62 8.58 6.82 -14.60
N LEU A 63 7.56 6.02 -14.25
CA LEU A 63 7.68 4.57 -14.10
C LEU A 63 7.93 3.85 -15.44
N GLU A 64 7.28 4.29 -16.51
CA GLU A 64 7.51 3.76 -17.86
C GLU A 64 8.95 4.06 -18.34
N GLN A 65 9.47 5.28 -18.08
CA GLN A 65 10.85 5.65 -18.40
C GLN A 65 11.89 4.90 -17.54
N GLN A 66 11.56 4.59 -16.28
CA GLN A 66 12.40 3.76 -15.42
C GLN A 66 12.41 2.29 -15.85
N GLN A 67 11.32 1.79 -16.44
CA GLN A 67 11.31 0.44 -17.03
C GLN A 67 12.16 0.35 -18.31
N GLU A 68 12.26 1.42 -19.10
CA GLU A 68 13.15 1.45 -20.28
C GLU A 68 14.65 1.48 -19.91
N THR A 69 15.01 1.78 -18.66
CA THR A 69 16.42 1.82 -18.20
C THR A 69 16.90 0.55 -17.50
N GLU A 70 16.05 -0.47 -17.35
CA GLU A 70 16.44 -1.78 -16.81
C GLU A 70 16.06 -2.94 -17.76
N PRO A 71 16.71 -3.11 -18.93
CA PRO A 71 16.69 -4.36 -19.65
C PRO A 71 17.96 -5.15 -19.32
N ASP A 72 18.11 -5.67 -18.10
CA ASP A 72 18.94 -6.86 -17.88
C ASP A 72 18.86 -7.37 -16.43
N LYS A 73 18.25 -8.56 -16.28
CA LYS A 73 18.57 -9.66 -15.34
C LYS A 73 17.31 -10.43 -14.95
N GLU A 74 16.78 -11.20 -15.88
CA GLU A 74 16.03 -12.42 -15.53
C GLU A 74 15.99 -13.41 -16.72
N GLN A 75 17.16 -13.66 -17.32
CA GLN A 75 17.38 -14.81 -18.20
C GLN A 75 18.74 -15.45 -17.92
N GLU A 76 18.94 -15.97 -16.70
CA GLU A 76 19.96 -17.00 -16.49
C GLU A 76 19.63 -17.79 -15.22
N LYS A 77 18.77 -18.82 -15.36
CA LYS A 77 18.68 -20.02 -14.49
C LYS A 77 17.58 -20.99 -14.95
N ILE A 78 17.56 -21.32 -16.24
CA ILE A 78 16.99 -22.58 -16.72
C ILE A 78 17.91 -23.13 -17.82
N GLU A 79 19.16 -23.42 -17.48
CA GLU A 79 19.95 -24.48 -18.13
C GLU A 79 21.23 -24.73 -17.31
N ASN A 80 21.18 -25.73 -16.43
CA ASN A 80 22.25 -26.69 -16.14
C ASN A 80 21.77 -27.71 -15.10
#